data_AF-A0A1S2KPK7-F1
#
_entry.id   AF-A0A1S2KPK7-F1
#
_cell.length_a   1.000
_cell.length_b   1.000
_cell.length_c   1.000
_cell.angle_alpha   90.00
_cell.angle_beta   90.00
_cell.angle_gamma   90.00
#
_symmetry.space_group_name_H-M   'P 1'
#
loop_
_entity.id
_entity.type
_entity.pdbx_description
1 polymer ?
#
loop_
_entity_poly.entity_id
_entity_poly.type
_entity_poly.pdbx_seq_one_letter_code
_entity_poly.pdbx_strand_id
1 'polypeptide(L)'
;ILVPNPQTVQHLKDLGADLRFRSVDDHSPGSRAVQRLGHWLTYLTDRADLAGSAALIPMTSFLGMHWISGQSPLEDEDLATLLAWIDPPRHTASGRDAALAAEDPATHRPAGPATDAAFDNDHLAPLFDAYARARRQALAQEQTRTLHELDRLLATYLQPTWDLMWQAYALLQALPEAKSTARRWDHERTAFTDECLHLAQDGRPRPARDQAVAAAVRLAHMELAAAAFAAERTADDAFARAELRTTGEAFGGTVTAIDSKHTLRGPTGRPQWRPRFTVSTSDPLRMEPGQLLACHAYRKAGYKICEITPADGDTLVELEITAGMGHADRPTYDVLPEAGAFLVFTIAPDSYRMPEFPSREQTPWTHGGPPADHPDDSDEDTGEGDGEEEQ
;
A
#
# COMPACT_ATOMS: atom_id res chain seq x y z
N ILE A 1 -9.24 -6.45 -2.24
CA ILE A 1 -9.23 -7.80 -1.61
C ILE A 1 -8.58 -7.65 -0.24
N LEU A 2 -9.14 -8.32 0.77
CA LEU A 2 -8.62 -8.29 2.13
C LEU A 2 -7.93 -9.63 2.42
N VAL A 3 -6.74 -9.57 3.01
CA VAL A 3 -5.99 -10.74 3.46
C VAL A 3 -5.57 -10.56 4.91
N PRO A 4 -5.29 -11.63 5.69
CA PRO A 4 -4.98 -11.48 7.11
C PRO A 4 -3.74 -10.63 7.39
N ASN A 5 -2.63 -10.91 6.69
CA ASN A 5 -1.32 -10.35 7.01
C ASN A 5 -0.41 -10.20 5.78
N PRO A 6 0.74 -9.49 5.90
CA PRO A 6 1.70 -9.33 4.80
C PRO A 6 2.27 -10.64 4.25
N GLN A 7 2.42 -11.67 5.09
CA GLN A 7 2.89 -12.98 4.65
C GLN A 7 1.95 -13.59 3.60
N THR A 8 0.63 -13.38 3.75
CA THR A 8 -0.36 -13.80 2.73
C THR A 8 -0.12 -13.09 1.40
N VAL A 9 0.23 -11.80 1.41
CA VAL A 9 0.57 -11.05 0.18
C VAL A 9 1.79 -11.67 -0.51
N GLN A 10 2.83 -12.01 0.26
CA GLN A 10 4.02 -12.67 -0.28
C GLN A 10 3.71 -14.04 -0.88
N HIS A 11 2.91 -14.86 -0.18
CA HIS A 11 2.48 -16.16 -0.72
C HIS A 11 1.67 -16.01 -2.03
N LEU A 12 0.78 -15.03 -2.12
CA LEU A 12 0.04 -14.74 -3.35
C LEU A 12 0.95 -14.26 -4.48
N LYS A 13 2.06 -13.59 -4.15
CA LYS A 13 3.06 -13.14 -5.13
C LYS A 13 3.81 -14.32 -5.74
N ASP A 14 4.23 -15.26 -4.90
CA ASP A 14 4.88 -16.49 -5.34
C ASP A 14 3.93 -17.34 -6.18
N LEU A 15 2.69 -17.53 -5.71
CA LEU A 15 1.64 -18.20 -6.47
C LEU A 15 1.35 -17.50 -7.80
N GLY A 16 1.32 -16.17 -7.83
CA GLY A 16 1.13 -15.39 -9.04
C GLY A 16 2.23 -15.64 -10.08
N ALA A 17 3.49 -15.71 -9.63
CA ALA A 17 4.63 -16.04 -10.47
C ALA A 17 4.56 -17.47 -11.02
N ASP A 18 4.22 -18.44 -10.18
CA ASP A 18 4.12 -19.85 -10.58
C ASP A 18 2.99 -20.11 -11.57
N LEU A 19 1.88 -19.39 -11.45
CA LEU A 19 0.70 -19.62 -12.29
C LEU A 19 0.76 -18.86 -13.63
N ARG A 20 1.31 -17.64 -13.67
CA ARG A 20 1.26 -16.79 -14.88
C ARG A 20 2.07 -17.32 -16.06
N PHE A 21 3.08 -18.15 -15.80
CA PHE A 21 3.93 -18.76 -16.83
C PHE A 21 3.52 -20.19 -17.21
N ARG A 22 2.45 -20.73 -16.61
CA ARG A 22 2.00 -22.08 -16.98
C ARG A 22 1.56 -22.10 -18.43
N SER A 23 1.97 -23.17 -19.13
CA SER A 23 1.53 -23.43 -20.49
C SER A 23 0.02 -23.62 -20.52
N VAL A 24 -0.59 -23.02 -21.55
CA VAL A 24 -2.00 -23.23 -21.82
C VAL A 24 -2.17 -24.56 -22.54
N ASP A 25 -2.82 -25.51 -21.88
CA ASP A 25 -3.20 -26.79 -22.47
C ASP A 25 -4.68 -26.75 -22.86
N ASP A 26 -4.96 -26.76 -24.16
CA ASP A 26 -6.32 -26.74 -24.70
C ASP A 26 -7.09 -28.05 -24.40
N HIS A 27 -6.40 -29.13 -24.02
CA HIS A 27 -7.02 -30.39 -23.59
C HIS A 27 -7.36 -30.42 -22.09
N SER A 28 -6.89 -29.44 -21.32
CA SER A 28 -7.14 -29.31 -19.88
C SER A 28 -8.11 -28.15 -19.61
N PRO A 29 -9.41 -28.44 -19.39
CA PRO A 29 -10.39 -27.40 -19.11
C PRO A 29 -9.96 -26.55 -17.91
N GLY A 30 -9.84 -25.24 -18.11
CA GLY A 30 -9.45 -24.30 -17.06
C GLY A 30 -7.98 -23.91 -17.04
N SER A 31 -7.11 -24.50 -17.87
CA SER A 31 -5.69 -24.09 -17.97
C SER A 31 -5.53 -22.58 -18.24
N ARG A 32 -6.33 -22.02 -19.15
CA ARG A 32 -6.40 -20.56 -19.39
C ARG A 32 -6.84 -19.75 -18.17
N ALA A 33 -7.78 -20.28 -17.38
CA ALA A 33 -8.27 -19.61 -16.18
C ALA A 33 -7.20 -19.59 -15.07
N VAL A 34 -6.43 -20.67 -14.96
CA VAL A 34 -5.30 -20.77 -14.02
C VAL A 34 -4.19 -19.78 -14.38
N GLN A 35 -3.81 -19.69 -15.66
CA GLN A 35 -2.84 -18.68 -16.11
C GLN A 35 -3.36 -17.27 -15.83
N ARG A 36 -4.63 -16.99 -16.16
CA ARG A 36 -5.30 -15.71 -15.89
C ARG A 36 -5.32 -15.34 -14.42
N LEU A 37 -5.48 -16.32 -13.53
CA LEU A 37 -5.35 -16.10 -12.09
C LEU A 37 -3.95 -15.61 -11.74
N GLY A 38 -2.90 -16.20 -12.31
CA GLY A 38 -1.52 -15.75 -12.12
C GLY A 38 -1.28 -14.28 -12.52
N HIS A 39 -1.86 -13.85 -13.64
CA HIS A 39 -1.82 -12.43 -14.06
C HIS A 39 -2.50 -11.51 -13.02
N TRP A 40 -3.72 -11.86 -12.60
CA TRP A 40 -4.44 -11.07 -11.60
C TRP A 40 -3.74 -11.03 -10.25
N LEU A 41 -3.22 -12.15 -9.76
CA LEU A 41 -2.43 -12.19 -8.53
C LEU A 41 -1.20 -11.29 -8.63
N THR A 42 -0.49 -11.33 -9.76
CA THR A 42 0.67 -10.46 -10.01
C THR A 42 0.27 -8.98 -9.97
N TYR A 43 -0.83 -8.59 -10.64
CA TYR A 43 -1.37 -7.24 -10.55
C TYR A 43 -1.67 -6.85 -9.08
N LEU A 44 -2.42 -7.68 -8.36
CA LEU A 44 -2.85 -7.40 -6.98
C LEU A 44 -1.66 -7.24 -6.03
N THR A 45 -0.63 -8.09 -6.15
CA THR A 45 0.55 -8.04 -5.30
C THR A 45 1.47 -6.88 -5.66
N ASP A 46 1.60 -6.53 -6.95
CA ASP A 46 2.34 -5.35 -7.36
C ASP A 46 1.66 -4.06 -6.88
N ARG A 47 0.31 -4.05 -6.81
CA ARG A 47 -0.44 -2.95 -6.19
C ARG A 47 -0.24 -2.90 -4.68
N ALA A 48 -0.15 -4.04 -3.99
CA ALA A 48 0.10 -4.08 -2.54
C ALA A 48 1.45 -3.45 -2.13
N ASP A 49 2.44 -3.47 -3.03
CA ASP A 49 3.74 -2.81 -2.81
C ASP A 49 3.65 -1.27 -2.87
N LEU A 50 2.54 -0.70 -3.37
CA LEU A 50 2.33 0.74 -3.48
C LEU A 50 1.56 1.29 -2.28
N ALA A 51 2.17 2.23 -1.57
CA ALA A 51 1.53 2.91 -0.45
C ALA A 51 0.22 3.58 -0.85
N GLY A 52 -0.83 3.39 -0.04
CA GLY A 52 -2.16 3.93 -0.28
C GLY A 52 -2.99 3.17 -1.31
N SER A 53 -2.48 2.08 -1.89
CA SER A 53 -3.29 1.21 -2.75
C SER A 53 -4.39 0.49 -1.96
N ALA A 54 -5.54 0.28 -2.61
CA ALA A 54 -6.69 -0.44 -2.04
C ALA A 54 -7.00 -1.78 -2.74
N ALA A 55 -6.12 -2.24 -3.65
CA ALA A 55 -6.38 -3.44 -4.45
C ALA A 55 -6.25 -4.73 -3.63
N LEU A 56 -5.22 -4.83 -2.78
CA LEU A 56 -4.93 -5.96 -1.90
C LEU A 56 -4.39 -5.42 -0.57
N ILE A 57 -5.12 -5.65 0.53
CA ILE A 57 -4.87 -5.02 1.82
C ILE A 57 -4.65 -6.10 2.89
N PRO A 58 -3.46 -6.17 3.51
CA PRO A 58 -3.24 -6.96 4.71
C PRO A 58 -3.91 -6.28 5.94
N MET A 59 -4.80 -7.02 6.62
CA MET A 59 -5.59 -6.53 7.74
C MET A 59 -4.72 -6.09 8.91
N THR A 60 -3.72 -6.89 9.30
CA THR A 60 -2.85 -6.54 10.43
C THR A 60 -2.10 -5.23 10.21
N SER A 61 -1.55 -5.02 9.02
CA SER A 61 -0.92 -3.74 8.68
C SER A 61 -1.91 -2.58 8.72
N PHE A 62 -3.14 -2.76 8.19
CA PHE A 62 -4.12 -1.69 8.16
C PHE A 62 -4.65 -1.34 9.56
N LEU A 63 -4.90 -2.34 10.41
CA LEU A 63 -5.20 -2.16 11.83
C LEU A 63 -4.05 -1.44 12.56
N GLY A 64 -2.81 -1.84 12.32
CA GLY A 64 -1.62 -1.19 12.90
C GLY A 64 -1.44 0.28 12.50
N MET A 65 -2.11 0.77 11.45
CA MET A 65 -2.13 2.21 11.12
C MET A 65 -3.05 3.03 12.05
N HIS A 66 -4.00 2.38 12.72
CA HIS A 66 -5.09 3.03 13.44
C HIS A 66 -5.07 2.76 14.94
N TRP A 67 -4.46 1.67 15.37
CA TRP A 67 -4.30 1.30 16.78
C TRP A 67 -2.83 1.11 17.13
N ILE A 68 -2.47 1.51 18.35
CA ILE A 68 -1.14 1.28 18.92
C ILE A 68 -1.24 0.09 19.86
N SER A 69 -0.41 -0.92 19.62
CA SER A 69 -0.25 -2.07 20.51
C SER A 69 0.96 -1.86 21.45
N GLY A 70 1.00 -2.63 22.54
CA GLY A 70 2.21 -2.77 23.37
C GLY A 70 3.02 -4.02 23.00
N GLN A 71 2.68 -4.66 21.89
CA GLN A 71 3.26 -5.92 21.42
C GLN A 71 4.50 -5.64 20.58
N SER A 72 5.26 -6.68 20.28
CA SER A 72 6.30 -6.60 19.27
C SER A 72 5.69 -6.54 17.86
N PRO A 73 6.40 -5.97 16.86
CA PRO A 73 5.92 -5.97 15.48
C PRO A 73 5.63 -7.36 14.91
N LEU A 74 6.31 -8.40 15.42
CA LEU A 74 6.08 -9.79 15.00
C LEU A 74 4.76 -10.33 15.55
N GLU A 75 4.43 -10.04 16.82
CA GLU A 75 3.16 -10.43 17.43
C GLU A 75 1.98 -9.69 16.77
N ASP A 76 2.18 -8.43 16.33
CA ASP A 76 1.19 -7.67 15.58
C ASP A 76 0.91 -8.24 14.17
N GLU A 77 1.77 -9.10 13.62
CA GLU A 77 1.48 -9.80 12.37
C GLU A 77 0.46 -10.94 12.53
N ASP A 78 0.20 -11.38 13.77
CA ASP A 78 -0.86 -12.34 14.05
C ASP A 78 -2.21 -11.64 14.24
N LEU A 79 -3.18 -11.99 13.39
CA LEU A 79 -4.48 -11.31 13.37
C LEU A 79 -5.29 -11.57 14.66
N ALA A 80 -5.21 -12.77 15.23
CA ALA A 80 -5.98 -13.12 16.42
C ALA A 80 -5.45 -12.35 17.63
N THR A 81 -4.14 -12.37 17.83
CA THR A 81 -3.43 -11.66 18.89
C THR A 81 -3.63 -10.15 18.78
N LEU A 82 -3.48 -9.56 17.59
CA LEU A 82 -3.70 -8.13 17.37
C LEU A 82 -5.15 -7.72 17.67
N LEU A 83 -6.15 -8.47 17.20
CA LEU A 83 -7.55 -8.15 17.47
C LEU A 83 -7.91 -8.30 18.94
N ALA A 84 -7.37 -9.31 19.63
CA ALA A 84 -7.55 -9.48 21.06
C ALA A 84 -6.98 -8.30 21.86
N TRP A 85 -5.92 -7.65 21.36
CA TRP A 85 -5.41 -6.41 21.94
C TRP A 85 -6.31 -5.20 21.67
N ILE A 86 -6.76 -5.03 20.42
CA ILE A 86 -7.53 -3.87 19.96
C ILE A 86 -8.95 -3.86 20.54
N ASP A 87 -9.63 -5.00 20.49
CA ASP A 87 -11.03 -5.18 20.90
C ASP A 87 -11.15 -6.44 21.78
N PRO A 88 -10.61 -6.40 23.01
CA PRO A 88 -10.59 -7.57 23.88
C PRO A 88 -12.00 -8.04 24.24
N PRO A 89 -12.23 -9.36 24.35
CA PRO A 89 -13.48 -9.89 24.85
C PRO A 89 -13.85 -9.29 26.22
N ARG A 90 -15.13 -8.95 26.43
CA ARG A 90 -15.60 -8.25 27.65
C ARG A 90 -15.27 -8.91 28.99
N HIS A 91 -14.90 -10.20 28.97
CA HIS A 91 -14.60 -10.98 30.16
C HIS A 91 -13.10 -11.03 30.51
N THR A 92 -12.23 -10.48 29.66
CA THR A 92 -10.79 -10.41 29.94
C THR A 92 -10.46 -9.15 30.74
N ALA A 93 -9.41 -9.22 31.56
CA ALA A 93 -9.00 -8.11 32.42
C ALA A 93 -8.26 -7.00 31.65
N SER A 94 -7.55 -7.36 30.58
CA SER A 94 -6.83 -6.42 29.72
C SER A 94 -6.67 -6.97 28.29
N GLY A 95 -6.34 -6.08 27.33
CA GLY A 95 -5.96 -6.47 25.97
C GLY A 95 -4.72 -7.37 25.93
N ARG A 96 -3.76 -7.14 26.83
CA ARG A 96 -2.57 -7.99 26.99
C ARG A 96 -2.94 -9.42 27.38
N ASP A 97 -3.83 -9.59 28.35
CA ASP A 97 -4.24 -10.94 28.81
C ASP A 97 -5.04 -11.66 27.73
N ALA A 98 -5.83 -10.92 26.94
CA ALA A 98 -6.56 -11.46 25.81
C ALA A 98 -5.62 -11.91 24.67
N ALA A 99 -4.62 -11.09 24.33
CA ALA A 99 -3.59 -11.41 23.36
C ALA A 99 -2.80 -12.67 23.75
N LEU A 100 -2.33 -12.75 25.00
CA LEU A 100 -1.64 -13.94 25.52
C LEU A 100 -2.50 -15.21 25.45
N ALA A 101 -3.82 -15.09 25.65
CA ALA A 101 -4.73 -16.23 25.52
C ALA A 101 -4.93 -16.64 24.05
N ALA A 102 -4.88 -15.70 23.10
CA ALA A 102 -4.99 -15.98 21.67
C ALA A 102 -3.76 -16.71 21.09
N GLU A 103 -2.62 -16.60 21.77
CA GLU A 103 -1.38 -17.32 21.44
C GLU A 103 -1.36 -18.78 21.92
N ASP A 104 -2.37 -19.25 22.65
CA ASP A 104 -2.40 -20.63 23.17
C ASP A 104 -2.25 -21.66 22.02
N PRO A 105 -1.13 -22.40 21.95
CA PRO A 105 -0.86 -23.31 20.83
C PRO A 105 -1.91 -24.41 20.64
N ALA A 106 -2.71 -24.72 21.68
CA ALA A 106 -3.76 -25.73 21.58
C ALA A 106 -5.01 -25.24 20.81
N THR A 107 -5.20 -23.92 20.71
CA THR A 107 -6.38 -23.30 20.10
C THR A 107 -6.04 -22.34 18.97
N HIS A 108 -4.81 -21.84 18.97
CA HIS A 108 -4.28 -20.92 17.98
C HIS A 108 -4.30 -21.54 16.58
N ARG A 109 -4.74 -20.75 15.60
CA ARG A 109 -4.74 -21.12 14.18
C ARG A 109 -4.06 -20.02 13.40
N PRO A 110 -2.94 -20.29 12.71
CA PRO A 110 -2.23 -19.27 11.96
C PRO A 110 -3.14 -18.65 10.89
N ALA A 111 -3.21 -17.32 10.86
CA ALA A 111 -3.93 -16.61 9.81
C ALA A 111 -3.01 -16.43 8.60
N GLY A 112 -3.37 -16.98 7.43
CA GLY A 112 -2.57 -16.83 6.20
C GLY A 112 -1.78 -18.09 5.83
N PRO A 113 -0.59 -17.95 5.22
CA PRO A 113 0.13 -19.08 4.61
C PRO A 113 0.98 -19.90 5.58
N ALA A 114 1.03 -19.52 6.86
CA ALA A 114 1.70 -20.30 7.88
C ALA A 114 0.99 -21.64 8.07
N THR A 115 1.77 -22.72 8.15
CA THR A 115 1.26 -24.09 8.22
C THR A 115 0.94 -24.49 9.66
N ASP A 116 -0.15 -25.23 9.84
CA ASP A 116 -0.41 -26.01 11.05
C ASP A 116 -0.04 -27.46 10.72
N ALA A 117 1.19 -27.84 11.10
CA ALA A 117 1.73 -29.15 10.75
C ALA A 117 0.90 -30.32 11.29
N ALA A 118 0.22 -30.18 12.42
CA ALA A 118 -0.63 -31.24 12.96
C ALA A 118 -1.89 -31.37 12.09
N PHE A 119 -2.56 -30.25 11.80
CA PHE A 119 -3.71 -30.26 10.90
C PHE A 119 -3.36 -30.78 9.50
N ASP A 120 -2.26 -30.32 8.92
CA ASP A 120 -1.83 -30.66 7.57
C ASP A 120 -1.53 -32.16 7.44
N ASN A 121 -0.78 -32.73 8.39
CA ASN A 121 -0.36 -34.13 8.33
C ASN A 121 -1.45 -35.11 8.77
N ASP A 122 -2.21 -34.78 9.82
CA ASP A 122 -3.12 -35.74 10.46
C ASP A 122 -4.54 -35.68 9.88
N HIS A 123 -4.92 -34.56 9.26
CA HIS A 123 -6.27 -34.35 8.72
C HIS A 123 -6.29 -34.09 7.22
N LEU A 124 -5.48 -33.14 6.73
CA LEU A 124 -5.56 -32.69 5.35
C LEU A 124 -4.94 -33.68 4.36
N ALA A 125 -3.70 -34.12 4.59
CA ALA A 125 -2.98 -35.05 3.72
C ALA A 125 -3.73 -36.39 3.51
N PRO A 126 -4.29 -37.06 4.54
CA PRO A 126 -5.02 -38.31 4.36
C PRO A 126 -6.24 -38.18 3.44
N LEU A 127 -6.94 -37.04 3.49
CA LEU A 127 -8.09 -36.78 2.63
C LEU A 127 -7.68 -36.46 1.20
N PHE A 128 -6.60 -35.70 0.98
CA PHE A 128 -6.04 -35.51 -0.37
C PHE A 128 -5.60 -36.83 -0.99
N ASP A 129 -4.94 -37.69 -0.21
CA ASP A 129 -4.53 -39.01 -0.65
C ASP A 129 -5.74 -39.90 -1.00
N ALA A 130 -6.79 -39.85 -0.18
CA ALA A 130 -8.04 -40.56 -0.46
C ALA A 130 -8.69 -40.05 -1.75
N TYR A 131 -8.72 -38.73 -1.96
CA TYR A 131 -9.24 -38.12 -3.17
C TYR A 131 -8.44 -38.52 -4.41
N ALA A 132 -7.10 -38.47 -4.32
CA ALA A 132 -6.20 -38.87 -5.40
C ALA A 132 -6.34 -40.37 -5.75
N ARG A 133 -6.49 -41.24 -4.73
CA ARG A 133 -6.79 -42.66 -4.93
C ARG A 133 -8.13 -42.87 -5.64
N ALA A 134 -9.20 -42.26 -5.15
CA ALA A 134 -10.53 -42.36 -5.76
C ALA A 134 -10.54 -41.87 -7.22
N ARG A 135 -9.83 -40.78 -7.50
CA ARG A 135 -9.66 -40.24 -8.87
C ARG A 135 -8.91 -41.22 -9.78
N ARG A 136 -7.78 -41.79 -9.32
CA ARG A 136 -7.00 -42.78 -10.09
C ARG A 136 -7.80 -44.05 -10.38
N GLN A 137 -8.68 -44.45 -9.47
CA GLN A 137 -9.52 -45.65 -9.59
C GLN A 137 -10.88 -45.37 -10.28
N ALA A 138 -11.13 -44.13 -10.73
CA ALA A 138 -12.39 -43.69 -11.34
C ALA A 138 -13.63 -43.95 -10.46
N LEU A 139 -13.48 -43.87 -9.12
CA LEU A 139 -14.55 -44.09 -8.15
C LEU A 139 -15.32 -42.79 -7.90
N ALA A 140 -16.23 -42.44 -8.81
CA ALA A 140 -16.94 -41.14 -8.79
C ALA A 140 -17.70 -40.84 -7.49
N GLN A 141 -18.34 -41.85 -6.87
CA GLN A 141 -19.07 -41.67 -5.61
C GLN A 141 -18.13 -41.39 -4.44
N GLU A 142 -17.01 -42.13 -4.34
CA GLU A 142 -16.01 -41.90 -3.31
C GLU A 142 -15.30 -40.57 -3.50
N GLN A 143 -15.00 -40.20 -4.75
CA GLN A 143 -14.44 -38.90 -5.09
C GLN A 143 -15.33 -37.76 -4.58
N THR A 144 -16.63 -37.83 -4.85
CA THR A 144 -17.61 -36.83 -4.40
C THR A 144 -17.70 -36.78 -2.88
N ARG A 145 -17.74 -37.93 -2.21
CA ARG A 145 -17.78 -38.01 -0.75
C ARG A 145 -16.54 -37.37 -0.12
N THR A 146 -15.35 -37.72 -0.60
CA THR A 146 -14.09 -37.19 -0.07
C THR A 146 -13.97 -35.68 -0.31
N LEU A 147 -14.47 -35.16 -1.45
CA LEU A 147 -14.55 -33.71 -1.67
C LEU A 147 -15.44 -33.01 -0.65
N HIS A 148 -16.64 -33.55 -0.37
CA HIS A 148 -17.50 -32.97 0.66
C HIS A 148 -16.87 -33.02 2.07
N GLU A 149 -16.11 -34.07 2.37
CA GLU A 149 -15.36 -34.18 3.63
C GLU A 149 -14.23 -33.13 3.70
N LEU A 150 -13.48 -32.93 2.60
CA LEU A 150 -12.47 -31.87 2.47
C LEU A 150 -13.09 -30.48 2.65
N ASP A 151 -14.18 -30.19 1.94
CA ASP A 151 -14.88 -28.89 2.02
C ASP A 151 -15.32 -28.59 3.46
N ARG A 152 -15.91 -29.59 4.14
CA ARG A 152 -16.34 -29.45 5.53
C ARG A 152 -15.15 -29.24 6.47
N LEU A 153 -14.06 -29.98 6.29
CA LEU A 153 -12.85 -29.87 7.10
C LEU A 153 -12.26 -28.45 6.96
N LEU A 154 -12.04 -27.99 5.72
CA LEU A 154 -11.48 -26.68 5.42
C LEU A 154 -12.38 -25.54 5.90
N ALA A 155 -13.70 -25.64 5.68
CA ALA A 155 -14.64 -24.64 6.19
C ALA A 155 -14.57 -24.54 7.72
N THR A 156 -14.57 -25.67 8.43
CA THR A 156 -14.46 -25.70 9.90
C THR A 156 -13.10 -25.18 10.39
N TYR A 157 -12.03 -25.45 9.65
CA TYR A 157 -10.69 -25.01 9.99
C TYR A 157 -10.53 -23.48 9.81
N LEU A 158 -11.02 -22.94 8.69
CA LEU A 158 -10.87 -21.53 8.30
C LEU A 158 -11.90 -20.60 8.93
N GLN A 159 -13.03 -21.11 9.45
CA GLN A 159 -14.10 -20.29 10.01
C GLN A 159 -13.63 -19.30 11.09
N PRO A 160 -12.78 -19.67 12.08
CA PRO A 160 -12.34 -18.71 13.09
C PRO A 160 -11.56 -17.53 12.50
N THR A 161 -10.63 -17.80 11.56
CA THR A 161 -9.88 -16.75 10.86
C THR A 161 -10.81 -15.87 10.01
N TRP A 162 -11.82 -16.47 9.38
CA TRP A 162 -12.84 -15.72 8.63
C TRP A 162 -13.65 -14.80 9.54
N ASP A 163 -14.05 -15.25 10.73
CA ASP A 163 -14.77 -14.43 11.71
C ASP A 163 -13.91 -13.26 12.20
N LEU A 164 -12.61 -13.50 12.46
CA LEU A 164 -11.64 -12.46 12.80
C LEU A 164 -11.47 -11.42 11.68
N MET A 165 -11.41 -11.86 10.41
CA MET A 165 -11.37 -10.94 9.27
C MET A 165 -12.61 -10.02 9.22
N TRP A 166 -13.80 -10.53 9.54
CA TRP A 166 -15.01 -9.72 9.62
C TRP A 166 -15.02 -8.79 10.82
N GLN A 167 -14.51 -9.22 11.98
CA GLN A 167 -14.35 -8.34 13.15
C GLN A 167 -13.41 -7.18 12.82
N ALA A 168 -12.24 -7.47 12.23
CA ALA A 168 -11.28 -6.45 11.77
C ALA A 168 -11.94 -5.46 10.80
N TYR A 169 -12.67 -5.98 9.81
CA TYR A 169 -13.39 -5.15 8.86
C TYR A 169 -14.44 -4.26 9.53
N ALA A 170 -15.19 -4.78 10.50
CA ALA A 170 -16.18 -4.00 11.24
C ALA A 170 -15.54 -2.87 12.07
N LEU A 171 -14.40 -3.13 12.71
CA LEU A 171 -13.63 -2.11 13.44
C LEU A 171 -13.15 -1.00 12.50
N LEU A 172 -12.60 -1.36 11.34
CA LEU A 172 -12.14 -0.40 10.33
C LEU A 172 -13.29 0.41 9.73
N GLN A 173 -14.45 -0.21 9.49
CA GLN A 173 -15.65 0.48 9.00
C GLN A 173 -16.23 1.49 10.00
N ALA A 174 -15.97 1.33 11.29
CA ALA A 174 -16.40 2.28 12.31
C ALA A 174 -15.56 3.58 12.30
N LEU A 175 -14.42 3.59 11.62
CA LEU A 175 -13.56 4.77 11.53
C LEU A 175 -14.12 5.80 10.53
N PRO A 176 -13.97 7.11 10.80
CA PRO A 176 -14.35 8.15 9.85
C PRO A 176 -13.59 8.04 8.54
N GLU A 177 -14.30 8.18 7.42
CA GLU A 177 -13.68 8.18 6.10
C GLU A 177 -12.76 9.40 5.92
N ALA A 178 -11.52 9.14 5.50
CA ALA A 178 -10.56 10.20 5.17
C ALA A 178 -10.97 10.97 3.91
N LYS A 179 -10.73 12.29 3.86
CA LYS A 179 -11.17 13.14 2.74
C LYS A 179 -10.49 12.78 1.41
N SER A 180 -9.29 12.20 1.45
CA SER A 180 -8.56 11.78 0.25
C SER A 180 -9.00 10.42 -0.30
N THR A 181 -9.91 9.71 0.37
CA THR A 181 -10.37 8.35 -0.03
C THR A 181 -10.97 8.32 -1.44
N ALA A 182 -11.84 9.27 -1.78
CA ALA A 182 -12.44 9.33 -3.12
C ALA A 182 -11.39 9.42 -4.24
N ARG A 183 -10.33 10.24 -4.04
CA ARG A 183 -9.24 10.38 -5.01
C ARG A 183 -8.46 9.08 -5.18
N ARG A 184 -8.13 8.40 -4.08
CA ARG A 184 -7.44 7.10 -4.11
C ARG A 184 -8.29 6.04 -4.81
N TRP A 185 -9.60 6.04 -4.55
CA TRP A 185 -10.53 5.12 -5.21
C TRP A 185 -10.60 5.34 -6.72
N ASP A 186 -10.65 6.59 -7.18
CA ASP A 186 -10.62 6.88 -8.63
C ASP A 186 -9.31 6.46 -9.29
N HIS A 187 -8.18 6.64 -8.60
CA HIS A 187 -6.88 6.13 -9.06
C HIS A 187 -6.87 4.60 -9.17
N GLU A 188 -7.39 3.87 -8.17
CA GLU A 188 -7.47 2.41 -8.24
C GLU A 188 -8.41 1.91 -9.32
N ARG A 189 -9.56 2.56 -9.51
CA ARG A 189 -10.46 2.23 -10.62
C ARG A 189 -9.77 2.38 -11.97
N THR A 190 -8.96 3.41 -12.14
CA THR A 190 -8.18 3.63 -13.36
C THR A 190 -7.16 2.51 -13.55
N ALA A 191 -6.35 2.22 -12.52
CA ALA A 191 -5.35 1.15 -12.57
C ALA A 191 -5.97 -0.23 -12.84
N PHE A 192 -7.12 -0.54 -12.25
CA PHE A 192 -7.85 -1.78 -12.50
C PHE A 192 -8.39 -1.86 -13.93
N THR A 193 -8.89 -0.74 -14.46
CA THR A 193 -9.38 -0.66 -15.84
C THR A 193 -8.24 -0.86 -16.83
N ASP A 194 -7.08 -0.26 -16.58
CA ASP A 194 -5.89 -0.42 -17.41
C ASP A 194 -5.42 -1.88 -17.44
N GLU A 195 -5.44 -2.58 -16.30
CA GLU A 195 -5.13 -4.02 -16.25
C GLU A 195 -6.16 -4.86 -17.02
N CYS A 196 -7.45 -4.57 -16.87
CA CYS A 196 -8.50 -5.23 -17.67
C CYS A 196 -8.25 -5.06 -19.18
N LEU A 197 -7.86 -3.85 -19.62
CA LEU A 197 -7.55 -3.55 -21.01
C LEU A 197 -6.29 -4.31 -21.48
N HIS A 198 -5.24 -4.33 -20.66
CA HIS A 198 -4.01 -5.09 -20.92
C HIS A 198 -4.32 -6.57 -21.15
N LEU A 199 -5.08 -7.19 -20.24
CA LEU A 199 -5.46 -8.60 -20.32
C LEU A 199 -6.43 -8.95 -21.46
N ALA A 200 -7.19 -7.97 -21.95
CA ALA A 200 -8.09 -8.15 -23.08
C ALA A 200 -7.37 -8.05 -24.44
N GLN A 201 -6.25 -7.34 -24.51
CA GLN A 201 -5.49 -7.12 -25.74
C GLN A 201 -4.52 -8.28 -26.01
N ASP A 202 -3.36 -8.27 -25.36
CA ASP A 202 -2.35 -9.34 -25.48
C ASP A 202 -2.12 -10.08 -24.17
N GLY A 203 -2.44 -9.45 -23.03
CA GLY A 203 -2.26 -9.97 -21.69
C GLY A 203 -0.89 -10.56 -21.44
N ARG A 204 0.16 -10.08 -22.14
CA ARG A 204 1.48 -10.72 -22.06
C ARG A 204 1.93 -10.75 -20.59
N PRO A 205 2.44 -11.89 -20.10
CA PRO A 205 2.83 -12.02 -18.72
C PRO A 205 3.96 -11.03 -18.42
N ARG A 206 3.85 -10.38 -17.26
CA ARG A 206 4.95 -9.57 -16.72
C ARG A 206 6.17 -10.49 -16.53
N PRO A 207 7.39 -10.01 -16.85
CA PRO A 207 8.59 -10.85 -16.79
C PRO A 207 8.80 -11.42 -15.38
N ALA A 208 9.49 -12.55 -15.29
CA ALA A 208 9.80 -13.19 -13.99
C ALA A 208 10.76 -12.31 -13.17
N ARG A 209 11.64 -11.59 -13.87
CA ARG A 209 12.62 -10.67 -13.29
C ARG A 209 12.54 -9.35 -14.04
N ASP A 210 12.43 -8.26 -13.29
CA ASP A 210 12.53 -6.93 -13.87
C ASP A 210 13.94 -6.69 -14.38
N GLN A 211 14.02 -6.07 -15.55
CA GLN A 211 15.26 -5.51 -16.06
C GLN A 211 15.57 -4.20 -15.31
N ALA A 212 16.83 -3.78 -15.32
CA ALA A 212 17.30 -2.63 -14.53
C ALA A 212 16.43 -1.37 -14.68
N VAL A 213 16.07 -0.99 -15.93
CA VAL A 213 15.21 0.17 -16.19
C VAL A 213 13.80 -0.03 -15.63
N ALA A 214 13.19 -1.20 -15.83
CA ALA A 214 11.86 -1.51 -15.32
C ALA A 214 11.82 -1.50 -13.78
N ALA A 215 12.85 -2.06 -13.14
CA ALA A 215 13.01 -2.04 -11.69
C ALA A 215 13.15 -0.60 -11.15
N ALA A 216 13.93 0.24 -11.83
CA ALA A 216 14.11 1.66 -11.46
C ALA A 216 12.80 2.46 -11.60
N VAL A 217 12.04 2.24 -12.68
CA VAL A 217 10.71 2.83 -12.87
C VAL A 217 9.75 2.38 -11.77
N ARG A 218 9.73 1.08 -11.44
CA ARG A 218 8.89 0.54 -10.36
C ARG A 218 9.25 1.15 -9.00
N LEU A 219 10.55 1.29 -8.69
CA LEU A 219 11.01 1.94 -7.47
C LEU A 219 10.55 3.40 -7.39
N ALA A 220 10.71 4.17 -8.46
CA ALA A 220 10.26 5.56 -8.50
C ALA A 220 8.72 5.69 -8.31
N HIS A 221 7.94 4.75 -8.86
CA HIS A 221 6.50 4.70 -8.58
C HIS A 221 6.19 4.40 -7.11
N MET A 222 6.95 3.50 -6.46
CA MET A 222 6.79 3.21 -5.03
C MET A 222 7.13 4.43 -4.17
N GLU A 223 8.23 5.13 -4.47
CA GLU A 223 8.63 6.37 -3.78
C GLU A 223 7.58 7.46 -3.93
N LEU A 224 7.06 7.65 -5.15
CA LEU A 224 6.01 8.61 -5.43
C LEU A 224 4.72 8.27 -4.66
N ALA A 225 4.31 7.00 -4.66
CA ALA A 225 3.14 6.54 -3.93
C ALA A 225 3.32 6.76 -2.41
N ALA A 226 4.49 6.45 -1.86
CA ALA A 226 4.81 6.67 -0.45
C ALA A 226 4.74 8.15 -0.07
N ALA A 227 5.37 9.03 -0.84
CA ALA A 227 5.33 10.47 -0.62
C ALA A 227 3.91 11.05 -0.73
N ALA A 228 3.15 10.64 -1.75
CA ALA A 228 1.78 11.08 -1.95
C ALA A 228 0.86 10.62 -0.81
N PHE A 229 0.98 9.36 -0.39
CA PHE A 229 0.19 8.78 0.69
C PHE A 229 0.53 9.42 2.05
N ALA A 230 1.82 9.66 2.34
CA ALA A 230 2.23 10.38 3.54
C ALA A 230 1.65 11.81 3.58
N ALA A 231 1.69 12.53 2.45
CA ALA A 231 1.10 13.87 2.35
C ALA A 231 -0.42 13.85 2.54
N GLU A 232 -1.14 12.87 1.98
CA GLU A 232 -2.57 12.68 2.23
C GLU A 232 -2.88 12.42 3.70
N ARG A 233 -2.13 11.51 4.34
CA ARG A 233 -2.27 11.19 5.76
C ARG A 233 -2.09 12.44 6.61
N THR A 234 -1.03 13.21 6.38
CA THR A 234 -0.78 14.46 7.08
C THR A 234 -1.89 15.49 6.85
N ALA A 235 -2.45 15.56 5.65
CA ALA A 235 -3.57 16.45 5.37
C ALA A 235 -4.86 16.01 6.08
N ASP A 236 -5.13 14.71 6.15
CA ASP A 236 -6.36 14.11 6.69
C ASP A 236 -6.35 13.92 8.20
N ASP A 237 -5.24 13.47 8.77
CA ASP A 237 -5.14 12.98 10.14
C ASP A 237 -4.46 13.99 11.07
N ALA A 238 -5.14 14.33 12.17
CA ALA A 238 -4.63 15.24 13.18
C ALA A 238 -3.45 14.64 13.98
N PHE A 239 -3.42 13.32 14.19
CA PHE A 239 -2.34 12.66 14.92
C PHE A 239 -1.06 12.62 14.08
N ALA A 240 -1.16 12.33 12.78
CA ALA A 240 -0.02 12.43 11.85
C ALA A 240 0.59 13.83 11.87
N ARG A 241 -0.24 14.89 11.88
CA ARG A 241 0.27 16.27 12.03
C ARG A 241 0.90 16.52 13.40
N ALA A 242 0.29 16.01 14.47
CA ALA A 242 0.81 16.19 15.83
C ALA A 242 2.21 15.56 15.97
N GLU A 243 2.43 14.38 15.38
CA GLU A 243 3.74 13.73 15.35
C GLU A 243 4.78 14.61 14.66
N LEU A 244 4.51 15.09 13.44
CA LEU A 244 5.40 15.99 12.69
C LEU A 244 5.67 17.31 13.42
N ARG A 245 4.73 17.80 14.23
CA ARG A 245 4.94 18.99 15.07
C ARG A 245 5.96 18.75 16.17
N THR A 246 6.07 17.53 16.68
CA THR A 246 7.08 17.21 17.70
C THR A 246 8.50 17.13 17.13
N THR A 247 8.63 16.72 15.85
CA THR A 247 9.93 16.67 15.15
C THR A 247 10.34 18.02 14.55
N GLY A 248 9.39 18.96 14.42
CA GLY A 248 9.57 20.28 13.81
C GLY A 248 9.45 20.28 12.27
N GLU A 249 8.93 19.20 11.69
CA GLU A 249 8.59 19.04 10.27
C GLU A 249 7.16 19.51 9.95
N ALA A 250 6.42 19.92 10.98
CA ALA A 250 5.19 20.70 10.91
C ALA A 250 5.17 21.74 12.02
N PHE A 251 4.36 22.78 11.87
CA PHE A 251 4.07 23.72 12.96
C PHE A 251 2.61 24.17 12.91
N GLY A 252 2.03 24.40 14.08
CA GLY A 252 0.68 24.91 14.27
C GLY A 252 0.70 26.23 15.03
N GLY A 253 -0.04 27.22 14.55
CA GLY A 253 -0.03 28.54 15.17
C GLY A 253 -1.22 29.41 14.81
N THR A 254 -1.30 30.55 15.49
CA THR A 254 -2.39 31.52 15.33
C THR A 254 -2.00 32.61 14.35
N VAL A 255 -2.90 32.94 13.42
CA VAL A 255 -2.70 34.03 12.46
C VAL A 255 -2.82 35.39 13.17
N THR A 256 -1.74 36.16 13.22
CA THR A 256 -1.67 37.44 13.97
C THR A 256 -1.81 38.67 13.07
N ALA A 257 -1.33 38.60 11.83
CA ALA A 257 -1.36 39.70 10.87
C ALA A 257 -1.61 39.18 9.46
N ILE A 258 -2.31 39.96 8.63
CA ILE A 258 -2.61 39.61 7.23
C ILE A 258 -2.42 40.85 6.36
N ASP A 259 -1.54 40.75 5.35
CA ASP A 259 -1.44 41.67 4.22
C ASP A 259 -2.10 41.02 2.98
N SER A 260 -3.42 41.21 2.87
CA SER A 260 -4.23 40.63 1.80
C SER A 260 -4.00 41.27 0.43
N LYS A 261 -3.41 42.46 0.37
CA LYS A 261 -3.22 43.24 -0.87
C LYS A 261 -1.79 43.14 -1.42
N HIS A 262 -0.94 42.33 -0.80
CA HIS A 262 0.44 42.19 -1.20
C HIS A 262 0.58 41.71 -2.67
N THR A 263 1.46 42.38 -3.42
CA THR A 263 1.77 42.03 -4.80
C THR A 263 3.28 42.06 -5.04
N LEU A 264 3.80 41.06 -5.74
CA LEU A 264 5.19 41.01 -6.19
C LEU A 264 5.29 41.26 -7.70
N ARG A 265 6.40 41.84 -8.16
CA ARG A 265 6.68 41.91 -9.61
C ARG A 265 7.20 40.55 -10.07
N GLY A 266 6.46 39.91 -10.98
CA GLY A 266 6.88 38.65 -11.58
C GLY A 266 8.05 38.79 -12.57
N PRO A 267 8.58 37.67 -13.10
CA PRO A 267 9.68 37.67 -14.07
C PRO A 267 9.37 38.45 -15.36
N THR A 268 8.09 38.53 -15.73
CA THR A 268 7.59 39.27 -16.90
C THR A 268 7.30 40.75 -16.60
N GLY A 269 7.63 41.23 -15.40
CA GLY A 269 7.39 42.60 -14.93
C GLY A 269 5.94 42.90 -14.53
N ARG A 270 5.00 41.99 -14.75
CA ARG A 270 3.60 42.14 -14.36
C ARG A 270 3.41 41.93 -12.84
N PRO A 271 2.53 42.69 -12.18
CA PRO A 271 2.21 42.47 -10.78
C PRO A 271 1.52 41.11 -10.62
N GLN A 272 1.98 40.33 -9.63
CA GLN A 272 1.41 39.06 -9.23
C GLN A 272 0.89 39.20 -7.80
N TRP A 273 -0.38 38.87 -7.60
CA TRP A 273 -1.00 38.86 -6.28
C TRP A 273 -0.40 37.71 -5.46
N ARG A 274 0.17 38.06 -4.30
CA ARG A 274 0.93 37.17 -3.41
C ARG A 274 0.69 37.58 -1.95
N PRO A 275 -0.53 37.43 -1.42
CA PRO A 275 -0.87 37.77 -0.04
C PRO A 275 0.14 37.21 0.95
N ARG A 276 0.39 37.97 2.02
CA ARG A 276 1.21 37.54 3.14
C ARG A 276 0.44 37.55 4.44
N PHE A 277 0.83 36.69 5.36
CA PHE A 277 0.30 36.69 6.71
C PHE A 277 1.32 36.11 7.68
N THR A 278 1.19 36.47 8.95
CA THR A 278 2.11 36.03 10.01
C THR A 278 1.39 35.04 10.93
N VAL A 279 2.10 33.98 11.28
CA VAL A 279 1.64 32.95 12.21
C VAL A 279 2.56 32.97 13.43
N SER A 280 1.98 33.07 14.63
CA SER A 280 2.67 32.87 15.91
C SER A 280 2.54 31.40 16.32
N THR A 281 3.68 30.74 16.56
CA THR A 281 3.76 29.33 16.93
C THR A 281 4.69 29.12 18.11
N SER A 282 4.32 28.21 19.01
CA SER A 282 5.17 27.72 20.12
C SER A 282 5.88 26.42 19.77
N ASP A 283 5.62 25.84 18.61
CA ASP A 283 6.21 24.57 18.18
C ASP A 283 7.70 24.72 17.83
N PRO A 284 8.51 23.65 17.99
CA PRO A 284 9.86 23.64 17.46
C PRO A 284 9.81 23.78 15.92
N LEU A 285 10.64 24.67 15.35
CA LEU A 285 10.68 24.90 13.91
C LEU A 285 12.04 24.47 13.36
N ARG A 286 12.07 23.49 12.45
CA ARG A 286 13.27 23.05 11.73
C ARG A 286 13.30 23.50 10.26
N MET A 287 12.33 24.30 9.85
CA MET A 287 12.18 24.79 8.49
C MET A 287 12.92 26.11 8.32
N GLU A 288 13.39 26.37 7.11
CA GLU A 288 14.12 27.59 6.76
C GLU A 288 13.27 28.51 5.86
N PRO A 289 13.60 29.81 5.80
CA PRO A 289 13.02 30.70 4.80
C PRO A 289 13.18 30.15 3.38
N GLY A 290 12.12 30.21 2.59
CA GLY A 290 12.02 29.63 1.26
C GLY A 290 11.33 28.27 1.21
N GLN A 291 11.16 27.58 2.35
CA GLN A 291 10.48 26.27 2.41
C GLN A 291 9.04 26.37 1.92
N LEU A 292 8.64 25.43 1.05
CA LEU A 292 7.26 25.30 0.58
C LEU A 292 6.44 24.48 1.57
N LEU A 293 5.22 24.94 1.83
CA LEU A 293 4.31 24.38 2.83
C LEU A 293 2.91 24.11 2.27
N ALA A 294 2.25 23.12 2.85
CA ALA A 294 0.84 22.81 2.67
C ALA A 294 0.07 23.10 3.97
N CYS A 295 -1.19 23.52 3.84
CA CYS A 295 -2.07 23.77 4.99
C CYS A 295 -3.23 22.77 5.02
N HIS A 296 -3.48 22.18 6.18
CA HIS A 296 -4.56 21.19 6.35
C HIS A 296 -5.96 21.76 6.08
N ALA A 297 -6.18 23.06 6.36
CA ALA A 297 -7.45 23.75 6.16
C ALA A 297 -7.65 24.18 4.70
N TYR A 298 -6.58 24.61 4.02
CA TYR A 298 -6.60 25.16 2.67
C TYR A 298 -5.82 24.26 1.69
N ARG A 299 -6.34 23.06 1.44
CA ARG A 299 -5.61 22.00 0.71
C ARG A 299 -5.22 22.30 -0.73
N LYS A 300 -5.86 23.28 -1.36
CA LYS A 300 -5.56 23.70 -2.73
C LYS A 300 -4.55 24.86 -2.79
N ALA A 301 -4.22 25.44 -1.63
CA ALA A 301 -3.30 26.55 -1.52
C ALA A 301 -1.88 26.06 -1.23
N GLY A 302 -0.92 26.75 -1.84
CA GLY A 302 0.50 26.58 -1.55
C GLY A 302 1.02 27.76 -0.77
N TYR A 303 1.94 27.51 0.15
CA TYR A 303 2.54 28.53 1.01
C TYR A 303 4.05 28.45 0.94
N LYS A 304 4.72 29.55 1.23
CA LYS A 304 6.18 29.62 1.32
C LYS A 304 6.59 30.44 2.53
N ILE A 305 7.57 29.97 3.29
CA ILE A 305 8.16 30.73 4.38
C ILE A 305 8.95 31.92 3.80
N CYS A 306 8.63 33.13 4.24
CA CYS A 306 9.36 34.33 3.86
C CYS A 306 10.40 34.72 4.91
N GLU A 307 10.01 34.72 6.17
CA GLU A 307 10.86 35.11 7.29
C GLU A 307 10.44 34.36 8.55
N ILE A 308 11.42 34.08 9.41
CA ILE A 308 11.23 33.47 10.73
C ILE A 308 11.87 34.40 11.74
N THR A 309 11.06 34.91 12.68
CA THR A 309 11.51 35.87 13.69
C THR A 309 11.19 35.31 15.08
N PRO A 310 12.21 35.06 15.93
CA PRO A 310 11.97 34.76 17.33
C PRO A 310 11.29 35.94 18.03
N ALA A 311 10.25 35.67 18.82
CA ALA A 311 9.58 36.62 19.68
C ALA A 311 9.60 36.09 21.14
N ASP A 312 9.17 36.91 22.09
CA ASP A 312 9.18 36.53 23.51
C ASP A 312 8.22 35.36 23.77
N GLY A 313 8.76 34.14 23.80
CA GLY A 313 8.04 32.90 24.11
C GLY A 313 7.49 32.15 22.89
N ASP A 314 7.39 32.79 21.72
CA ASP A 314 6.88 32.23 20.47
C ASP A 314 7.81 32.52 19.29
N THR A 315 7.63 31.81 18.18
CA THR A 315 8.25 32.13 16.89
C THR A 315 7.21 32.70 15.94
N LEU A 316 7.51 33.83 15.31
CA LEU A 316 6.70 34.42 14.26
C LEU A 316 7.19 33.94 12.91
N VAL A 317 6.28 33.37 12.11
CA VAL A 317 6.57 32.88 10.76
C VAL A 317 5.75 33.69 9.76
N GLU A 318 6.42 34.47 8.92
CA GLU A 318 5.78 35.15 7.78
C GLU A 318 5.64 34.17 6.62
N LEU A 319 4.41 34.01 6.14
CA LEU A 319 4.05 33.12 5.04
C LEU A 319 3.51 33.91 3.85
N GLU A 320 3.93 33.52 2.66
CA GLU A 320 3.40 34.01 1.38
C GLU A 320 2.56 32.93 0.71
N ILE A 321 1.38 33.28 0.21
CA ILE A 321 0.54 32.37 -0.58
C ILE A 321 1.09 32.32 -2.02
N THR A 322 1.48 31.13 -2.48
CA THR A 322 2.13 30.91 -3.78
C THR A 322 1.21 30.24 -4.80
N ALA A 323 0.22 29.47 -4.36
CA ALA A 323 -0.72 28.74 -5.22
C ALA A 323 -2.14 28.72 -4.63
N GLY A 324 -3.14 28.32 -5.44
CA GLY A 324 -4.55 28.18 -5.02
C GLY A 324 -5.41 29.44 -5.12
N MET A 325 -4.82 30.58 -5.50
CA MET A 325 -5.48 31.89 -5.56
C MET A 325 -6.33 32.13 -6.82
N GLY A 326 -6.54 31.12 -7.67
CA GLY A 326 -7.22 31.28 -8.95
C GLY A 326 -6.39 32.03 -9.99
N HIS A 327 -7.04 32.46 -11.08
CA HIS A 327 -6.41 33.25 -12.12
C HIS A 327 -6.45 34.75 -11.76
N ALA A 328 -5.58 35.54 -12.38
CA ALA A 328 -5.46 36.97 -12.08
C ALA A 328 -6.75 37.78 -12.37
N ASP A 329 -7.55 37.31 -13.33
CA ASP A 329 -8.86 37.88 -13.71
C ASP A 329 -10.00 37.42 -12.81
N ARG A 330 -9.85 36.27 -12.15
CA ARG A 330 -10.83 35.71 -11.22
C ARG A 330 -10.13 35.16 -9.97
N PRO A 331 -9.68 36.06 -9.06
CA PRO A 331 -9.01 35.66 -7.84
C PRO A 331 -9.97 34.90 -6.90
N THR A 332 -9.46 33.84 -6.29
CA THR A 332 -10.15 33.08 -5.26
C THR A 332 -9.66 33.58 -3.89
N TYR A 333 -10.53 34.26 -3.14
CA TYR A 333 -10.19 34.81 -1.83
C TYR A 333 -10.33 33.81 -0.68
N ASP A 334 -10.99 32.67 -0.91
CA ASP A 334 -11.23 31.62 0.11
C ASP A 334 -9.95 30.95 0.64
N VAL A 335 -8.77 31.30 0.08
CA VAL A 335 -7.45 30.83 0.56
C VAL A 335 -6.82 31.77 1.59
N LEU A 336 -7.39 32.97 1.78
CA LEU A 336 -6.95 33.91 2.80
C LEU A 336 -7.46 33.46 4.16
N PRO A 337 -6.59 33.33 5.16
CA PRO A 337 -7.02 33.02 6.50
C PRO A 337 -7.69 34.21 7.18
N GLU A 338 -8.48 33.94 8.22
CA GLU A 338 -8.99 34.95 9.13
C GLU A 338 -7.96 35.27 10.23
N ALA A 339 -7.93 36.52 10.69
CA ALA A 339 -7.12 36.89 11.85
C ALA A 339 -7.62 36.12 13.09
N GLY A 340 -6.70 35.54 13.86
CA GLY A 340 -7.02 34.69 15.00
C GLY A 340 -7.29 33.22 14.67
N ALA A 341 -7.31 32.83 13.39
CA ALA A 341 -7.46 31.42 13.02
C ALA A 341 -6.22 30.60 13.42
N PHE A 342 -6.43 29.40 13.96
CA PHE A 342 -5.35 28.44 14.20
C PHE A 342 -5.16 27.54 12.98
N LEU A 343 -3.95 27.54 12.43
CA LEU A 343 -3.61 26.77 11.23
C LEU A 343 -2.39 25.89 11.50
N VAL A 344 -2.38 24.73 10.87
CA VAL A 344 -1.25 23.80 10.89
C VAL A 344 -0.70 23.66 9.48
N PHE A 345 0.61 23.90 9.38
CA PHE A 345 1.39 23.83 8.17
C PHE A 345 2.37 22.67 8.25
N THR A 346 2.51 21.95 7.15
CA THR A 346 3.48 20.88 6.98
C THR A 346 4.32 21.16 5.74
N ILE A 347 5.49 20.55 5.64
CA ILE A 347 6.27 20.60 4.41
C ILE A 347 5.39 20.15 3.23
N ALA A 348 5.34 20.98 2.19
CA ALA A 348 4.63 20.60 0.97
C ALA A 348 5.37 19.41 0.35
N PRO A 349 4.67 18.35 -0.10
CA PRO A 349 5.32 17.31 -0.87
C PRO A 349 5.95 17.95 -2.10
N ASP A 350 7.19 17.55 -2.41
CA ASP A 350 7.84 18.01 -3.63
C ASP A 350 6.96 17.72 -4.83
N SER A 351 6.93 18.64 -5.80
CA SER A 351 6.29 18.39 -7.08
C SER A 351 7.14 17.37 -7.84
N TYR A 352 7.01 16.09 -7.48
CA TYR A 352 7.76 15.01 -8.06
C TYR A 352 7.29 14.83 -9.51
N ARG A 353 8.23 15.04 -10.44
CA ARG A 353 8.07 14.58 -11.81
C ARG A 353 8.82 13.27 -11.91
N MET A 354 8.19 12.27 -12.51
CA MET A 354 8.86 11.02 -12.82
C MET A 354 10.15 11.35 -13.57
N PRO A 355 11.32 10.90 -13.08
CA PRO A 355 12.56 11.18 -13.75
C PRO A 355 12.54 10.56 -15.15
N GLU A 356 13.29 11.17 -16.08
CA GLU A 356 13.50 10.56 -17.38
C GLU A 356 14.42 9.36 -17.21
N PHE A 357 13.90 8.17 -17.53
CA PHE A 357 14.67 6.93 -17.50
C PHE A 357 15.34 6.70 -18.86
N PRO A 358 16.57 6.18 -18.89
CA PRO A 358 17.25 5.84 -20.14
C PRO A 358 16.47 4.76 -20.90
N SER A 359 16.67 4.71 -22.23
CA SER A 359 16.14 3.59 -23.00
C SER A 359 16.83 2.29 -22.59
N ARG A 360 16.21 1.15 -22.89
CA ARG A 360 16.75 -0.17 -22.54
C ARG A 360 18.15 -0.38 -23.15
N GLU A 361 18.40 0.12 -24.36
CA GLU A 361 19.71 0.03 -25.02
C GLU A 361 20.81 0.86 -24.34
N GLN A 362 20.42 1.84 -23.51
CA GLN A 362 21.34 2.72 -22.78
C GLN A 362 21.62 2.23 -21.36
N THR A 363 21.20 1.02 -21.01
CA THR A 363 21.44 0.43 -19.68
C THR A 363 22.95 0.31 -19.42
N PRO A 364 23.49 0.89 -18.32
CA PRO A 364 24.91 0.81 -18.02
C PRO A 364 25.39 -0.63 -17.84
N TRP A 365 26.65 -0.92 -18.21
CA TRP A 365 27.26 -2.26 -18.05
C TRP A 365 27.23 -2.78 -16.61
N THR A 366 27.27 -1.87 -15.63
CA THR A 366 27.16 -2.19 -14.20
C THR A 366 25.79 -2.74 -13.78
N HIS A 367 24.77 -2.59 -14.63
CA HIS A 367 23.38 -2.99 -14.36
C HIS A 367 22.86 -3.96 -15.42
N GLY A 368 23.76 -4.75 -16.02
CA GLY A 368 23.44 -5.76 -17.04
C GLY A 368 23.77 -5.36 -18.47
N GLY A 369 24.20 -4.11 -18.70
CA GLY A 369 24.57 -3.60 -20.03
C GLY A 369 23.38 -3.48 -20.99
N PRO A 370 23.61 -2.99 -22.22
CA PRO A 370 22.63 -3.10 -23.29
C PRO A 370 22.23 -4.59 -23.42
N PRO A 371 20.94 -4.91 -23.62
CA PRO A 371 20.54 -6.28 -23.87
C PRO A 371 21.35 -6.83 -25.04
N ALA A 372 21.90 -8.03 -24.92
CA ALA A 372 22.34 -8.76 -26.11
C ALA A 372 21.13 -8.93 -27.03
N ASP A 373 21.33 -8.78 -28.35
CA ASP A 373 20.35 -9.21 -29.35
C ASP A 373 20.18 -10.73 -29.20
N HIS A 374 19.31 -11.17 -28.29
CA HIS A 374 18.96 -12.58 -28.20
C HIS A 374 17.98 -12.88 -29.36
N PRO A 375 18.31 -13.79 -30.28
CA PRO A 375 17.27 -14.40 -31.11
C PRO A 375 16.31 -15.14 -30.18
N ASP A 376 15.01 -15.14 -30.51
CA ASP A 376 13.98 -15.92 -29.82
C ASP A 376 14.52 -17.30 -29.42
N ASP A 377 14.43 -17.66 -28.13
CA ASP A 377 14.76 -18.99 -27.64
C ASP A 377 13.85 -20.03 -28.32
N SER A 378 14.33 -20.59 -29.43
CA SER A 378 13.99 -21.93 -29.88
C SER A 378 15.05 -22.88 -29.33
N ASP A 379 14.60 -23.77 -28.45
CA ASP A 379 15.20 -25.06 -28.10
C ASP A 379 16.62 -25.05 -27.50
N GLU A 380 16.69 -25.00 -26.17
CA GLU A 380 17.70 -25.79 -25.42
C GLU A 380 16.99 -26.69 -24.40
N ASP A 381 16.45 -27.80 -24.91
CA ASP A 381 16.13 -28.98 -24.13
C ASP A 381 17.46 -29.66 -23.74
N THR A 382 17.78 -29.61 -22.45
CA THR A 382 18.93 -30.30 -21.86
C THR A 382 18.55 -31.77 -21.65
N GLY A 383 18.68 -32.57 -22.70
CA GLY A 383 18.65 -34.03 -22.62
C GLY A 383 20.03 -34.59 -22.28
N GLU A 384 20.37 -34.65 -20.98
CA GLU A 384 21.34 -35.64 -20.49
C GLU A 384 20.66 -37.01 -20.39
N GLY A 385 21.18 -38.00 -21.09
CA GLY A 385 20.88 -39.42 -20.86
C GLY A 385 20.76 -40.24 -22.14
N ASP A 386 21.86 -40.85 -22.56
CA ASP A 386 21.91 -42.31 -22.73
C ASP A 386 23.35 -42.75 -22.97
N GLY A 387 23.89 -43.47 -21.99
CA GLY A 387 25.00 -44.37 -22.20
C GLY A 387 24.44 -45.72 -22.61
N GLU A 388 24.92 -46.26 -23.73
CA GLU A 388 24.90 -47.69 -24.00
C GLU A 388 26.26 -48.11 -24.58
N GLU A 389 26.89 -49.04 -23.87
CA GLU A 389 27.96 -49.91 -24.34
C GLU A 389 27.44 -50.80 -25.48
N GLU A 390 28.24 -51.03 -26.53
CA GLU A 390 28.58 -52.36 -27.07
C GLU A 390 29.23 -52.27 -28.48
N GLN A 391 30.56 -52.48 -28.53
CA GLN A 391 31.32 -53.44 -29.35
C GLN A 391 32.73 -52.96 -29.70
#